data_AF-A0A021VQE4-F1
#
_entry.id   AF-A0A021VQE4-F1
#
_cell.length_a   1.000
_cell.length_b   1.000
_cell.length_c   1.000
_cell.angle_alpha   90.00
_cell.angle_beta   90.00
_cell.angle_gamma   90.00
#
_symmetry.space_group_name_H-M   'P 1'
#
loop_
_entity.id
_entity.type
_entity.pdbx_description
1 polymer ?
#
loop_
_entity_poly.entity_id
_entity_poly.type
_entity_poly.pdbx_seq_one_letter_code
_entity_poly.pdbx_strand_id
1 'polypeptide(L)'
;MKDDGHAYPAHRYSRGGIAVFVVAVPLRAVAELLPEPDPAHKFPGNRRVDLAHAEGFAQYWQLNERWATPPLLLDTEERLGDRFEIQTSVSPVSSGMLQFPEDSKTILEILDGQHRILGWHIAAEQIAAGLRSSGRALENAHLLGDLGARRSAEAALDRWSRLSERLNTECVTLEIFEGVGIEEHRQFFSDIATNAKGITKSQVASFDQRDLVNRVAAEVAGKHSLVEGIVDFEKDRMAGASENLLSAKTLVDIVRAVAIGFESRATQKREALLDSADVRDVTLRFLDVLLDEVPGLADVAAGTESAASLRSRSLVASATILRCLAGAYRMVAVDGIDELSPRVDEGGEATFRRLLRHLVGSWGFPVDRRWMATGYFPHAGSRAPSSRAQDLKGLTMTLATWARDGVPSAGDR
;
A
#
# COMPACT_ATOMS: atom_id res chain seq x y z
N MET A 1 -26.84 10.05 38.46
CA MET A 1 -26.24 9.10 37.50
C MET A 1 -24.74 9.26 37.73
N LYS A 2 -24.09 8.29 38.38
CA LYS A 2 -22.66 8.41 38.70
C LYS A 2 -21.87 8.32 37.39
N ASP A 3 -20.78 9.05 37.36
CA ASP A 3 -19.88 9.17 36.21
C ASP A 3 -19.14 7.84 36.04
N ASP A 4 -19.69 6.92 35.23
CA ASP A 4 -19.14 5.59 34.91
C ASP A 4 -17.98 5.67 33.90
N GLY A 5 -17.23 6.78 33.91
CA GLY A 5 -16.21 7.11 32.93
C GLY A 5 -15.12 6.04 32.90
N HIS A 6 -15.10 5.23 31.83
CA HIS A 6 -14.04 4.28 31.48
C HIS A 6 -14.03 2.89 32.14
N ALA A 7 -15.18 2.35 32.56
CA ALA A 7 -15.31 0.90 32.83
C ALA A 7 -15.69 0.13 31.55
N TYR A 8 -14.93 -0.92 31.22
CA TYR A 8 -15.22 -1.76 30.04
C TYR A 8 -15.24 -3.25 30.37
N PRO A 9 -16.09 -4.05 29.70
CA PRO A 9 -16.03 -5.50 29.80
C PRO A 9 -14.66 -6.02 29.38
N ALA A 10 -14.08 -6.87 30.24
CA ALA A 10 -12.73 -7.38 30.07
C ALA A 10 -12.61 -8.85 30.46
N HIS A 11 -11.67 -9.53 29.82
CA HIS A 11 -11.22 -10.87 30.21
C HIS A 11 -9.79 -10.80 30.73
N ARG A 12 -9.53 -11.45 31.86
CA ARG A 12 -8.20 -11.60 32.48
C ARG A 12 -7.76 -13.05 32.46
N TYR A 13 -6.54 -13.32 32.02
CA TYR A 13 -5.91 -14.64 32.05
C TYR A 13 -4.38 -14.53 32.14
N SER A 14 -3.67 -15.65 32.29
CA SER A 14 -2.21 -15.68 32.33
C SER A 14 -1.62 -16.11 30.98
N ARG A 15 -0.60 -15.40 30.49
CA ARG A 15 0.22 -15.78 29.33
C ARG A 15 1.69 -15.71 29.71
N GLY A 16 2.38 -16.85 29.69
CA GLY A 16 3.80 -16.91 30.08
C GLY A 16 4.07 -16.48 31.52
N GLY A 17 3.08 -16.59 32.43
CA GLY A 17 3.18 -16.11 33.80
C GLY A 17 2.75 -14.66 34.01
N ILE A 18 2.51 -13.90 32.94
CA ILE A 18 2.08 -12.49 32.99
C ILE A 18 0.56 -12.42 32.92
N ALA A 19 -0.05 -11.54 33.72
CA ALA A 19 -1.47 -11.28 33.65
C ALA A 19 -1.79 -10.42 32.42
N VAL A 20 -2.76 -10.86 31.62
CA VAL A 20 -3.18 -10.20 30.39
C VAL A 20 -4.65 -9.86 30.48
N PHE A 21 -4.99 -8.62 30.12
CA PHE A 21 -6.36 -8.13 29.98
C PHE A 21 -6.71 -7.97 28.51
N VAL A 22 -7.86 -8.50 28.11
CA VAL A 22 -8.43 -8.30 26.77
C VAL A 22 -9.72 -7.52 26.91
N VAL A 23 -9.80 -6.36 26.27
CA VAL A 23 -10.89 -5.39 26.41
C VAL A 23 -11.36 -4.95 25.04
N ALA A 24 -12.66 -4.89 24.79
CA ALA A 24 -13.20 -4.23 23.61
C ALA A 24 -13.63 -2.80 23.97
N VAL A 25 -13.02 -1.80 23.33
CA VAL A 25 -13.33 -0.38 23.58
C VAL A 25 -13.84 0.29 22.30
N PRO A 26 -14.79 1.24 22.39
CA PRO A 26 -15.18 2.07 21.26
C PRO A 26 -13.98 2.82 20.68
N LEU A 27 -13.96 3.07 19.36
CA LEU A 27 -12.84 3.79 18.73
C LEU A 27 -12.63 5.19 19.29
N ARG A 28 -13.69 5.90 19.71
CA ARG A 28 -13.56 7.19 20.42
C ARG A 28 -12.71 7.08 21.69
N ALA A 29 -12.79 5.95 22.39
CA ALA A 29 -12.11 5.74 23.66
C ALA A 29 -10.61 5.52 23.45
N VAL A 30 -10.17 5.13 22.25
CA VAL A 30 -8.74 5.07 21.91
C VAL A 30 -8.08 6.43 22.14
N ALA A 31 -8.72 7.51 21.67
CA ALA A 31 -8.21 8.87 21.82
C ALA A 31 -8.28 9.40 23.26
N GLU A 32 -9.10 8.79 24.11
CA GLU A 32 -9.27 9.17 25.52
C GLU A 32 -8.35 8.37 26.44
N LEU A 33 -8.11 7.08 26.14
CA LEU A 33 -7.41 6.15 27.01
C LEU A 33 -5.94 5.98 26.69
N LEU A 34 -5.56 6.05 25.41
CA LEU A 34 -4.23 5.65 24.95
C LEU A 34 -3.31 6.86 24.75
N PRO A 35 -1.98 6.67 24.92
CA PRO A 35 -1.01 7.70 24.57
C PRO A 35 -1.08 7.99 23.06
N GLU A 36 -0.97 9.27 22.71
CA GLU A 36 -0.95 9.71 21.31
C GLU A 36 0.48 9.61 20.74
N PRO A 37 0.70 8.83 19.67
CA PRO A 37 2.02 8.73 19.04
C PRO A 37 2.45 10.02 18.36
N ASP A 38 3.65 10.51 18.70
CA ASP A 38 4.22 11.72 18.10
C ASP A 38 5.14 11.38 16.90
N PRO A 39 4.82 11.79 15.66
CA PRO A 39 5.70 11.61 14.52
C PRO A 39 7.04 12.34 14.62
N ALA A 40 7.18 13.36 15.47
CA ALA A 40 8.43 14.08 15.69
C ALA A 40 9.35 13.39 16.71
N HIS A 41 8.78 12.65 17.68
CA HIS A 41 9.53 12.06 18.78
C HIS A 41 9.25 10.55 18.93
N LYS A 42 10.32 9.78 19.09
CA LYS A 42 10.23 8.33 19.29
C LYS A 42 9.77 8.04 20.72
N PHE A 43 8.82 7.12 20.92
CA PHE A 43 8.54 6.57 22.25
C PHE A 43 9.76 5.82 22.81
N PRO A 44 10.02 5.87 24.12
CA PRO A 44 10.95 4.95 24.75
C PRO A 44 10.60 3.50 24.39
N GLY A 45 11.59 2.68 24.02
CA GLY A 45 11.37 1.26 23.73
C GLY A 45 10.73 0.88 22.38
N ASN A 46 10.01 1.78 21.70
CA ASN A 46 9.33 1.52 20.42
C ASN A 46 10.02 2.20 19.23
N ARG A 47 9.62 1.99 17.97
CA ARG A 47 10.13 2.73 16.78
C ARG A 47 9.41 4.08 16.59
N ARG A 48 9.98 4.97 15.78
CA ARG A 48 9.30 6.22 15.38
C ARG A 48 8.05 5.89 14.56
N VAL A 49 6.95 6.61 14.80
CA VAL A 49 5.71 6.48 14.01
C VAL A 49 5.87 7.18 12.66
N ASP A 50 5.45 6.50 11.58
CA ASP A 50 5.40 7.06 10.24
C ASP A 50 4.05 7.75 10.01
N LEU A 51 4.06 9.08 9.81
CA LEU A 51 2.85 9.87 9.65
C LEU A 51 2.04 9.43 8.42
N ALA A 52 2.70 9.18 7.28
CA ALA A 52 2.01 8.80 6.05
C ALA A 52 1.30 7.46 6.20
N HIS A 53 1.88 6.51 6.96
CA HIS A 53 1.24 5.24 7.25
C HIS A 53 0.05 5.38 8.20
N ALA A 54 0.14 6.26 9.21
CA ALA A 54 -0.98 6.56 10.10
C ALA A 54 -2.15 7.25 9.38
N GLU A 55 -1.85 8.23 8.51
CA GLU A 55 -2.83 8.87 7.62
C GLU A 55 -3.48 7.86 6.67
N GLY A 56 -2.69 6.95 6.11
CA GLY A 56 -3.19 5.85 5.28
C GLY A 56 -4.15 4.94 6.03
N PHE A 57 -3.88 4.65 7.31
CA PHE A 57 -4.79 3.87 8.15
C PHE A 57 -6.08 4.65 8.49
N ALA A 58 -5.99 5.95 8.79
CA ALA A 58 -7.15 6.82 9.00
C ALA A 58 -8.08 6.77 7.77
N GLN A 59 -7.50 6.93 6.58
CA GLN A 59 -8.23 6.86 5.31
C GLN A 59 -8.82 5.46 5.07
N TYR A 60 -8.06 4.39 5.35
CA TYR A 60 -8.55 3.02 5.25
C TYR A 60 -9.82 2.81 6.08
N TRP A 61 -9.83 3.20 7.35
CA TRP A 61 -11.01 3.03 8.20
C TRP A 61 -12.20 3.88 7.71
N GLN A 62 -11.96 5.14 7.34
CA GLN A 62 -13.03 6.04 6.86
C GLN A 62 -13.71 5.52 5.59
N LEU A 63 -12.93 4.96 4.65
CA LEU A 63 -13.45 4.51 3.34
C LEU A 63 -14.13 3.13 3.39
N ASN A 64 -13.89 2.34 4.44
CA ASN A 64 -14.32 0.95 4.48
C ASN A 64 -15.28 0.69 5.65
N GLU A 65 -16.57 0.45 5.34
CA GLU A 65 -17.57 0.04 6.33
C GLU A 65 -17.23 -1.32 6.97
N ARG A 66 -16.68 -2.24 6.16
CA ARG A 66 -16.12 -3.50 6.64
C ARG A 66 -14.61 -3.35 6.74
N TRP A 67 -14.06 -3.42 7.93
CA TRP A 67 -12.62 -3.29 8.16
C TRP A 67 -12.14 -4.33 9.16
N ALA A 68 -10.84 -4.59 9.13
CA ALA A 68 -10.20 -5.51 10.06
C ALA A 68 -8.81 -4.99 10.42
N THR A 69 -8.45 -5.18 11.67
CA THR A 69 -7.12 -4.89 12.21
C THR A 69 -6.81 -5.91 13.30
N PRO A 70 -5.53 -6.24 13.53
CA PRO A 70 -5.12 -6.90 14.77
C PRO A 70 -5.51 -6.06 16.00
N PRO A 71 -5.56 -6.66 17.19
CA PRO A 71 -5.64 -5.94 18.46
C PRO A 71 -4.53 -4.88 18.61
N LEU A 72 -4.78 -3.88 19.44
CA LEU A 72 -3.74 -2.98 19.94
C LEU A 72 -3.05 -3.65 21.13
N LEU A 73 -1.74 -3.86 21.02
CA LEU A 73 -0.95 -4.46 22.10
C LEU A 73 -0.37 -3.34 22.94
N LEU A 74 -0.65 -3.40 24.24
CA LEU A 74 -0.24 -2.42 25.23
C LEU A 74 0.37 -3.15 26.41
N ASP A 75 1.14 -2.43 27.20
CA ASP A 75 1.59 -2.89 28.51
C ASP A 75 1.60 -1.75 29.52
N THR A 76 1.81 -2.11 30.79
CA THR A 76 1.90 -1.15 31.90
C THR A 76 2.68 -1.75 33.05
N GLU A 77 3.41 -0.91 33.79
CA GLU A 77 4.02 -1.29 35.07
C GLU A 77 2.98 -1.43 36.20
N GLU A 78 1.81 -0.81 36.03
CA GLU A 78 0.75 -0.74 37.03
C GLU A 78 -0.03 -2.06 37.19
N ARG A 79 -0.62 -2.24 38.37
CA ARG A 79 -1.48 -3.40 38.66
C ARG A 79 -2.94 -3.13 38.31
N LEU A 80 -3.35 -3.53 37.12
CA LEU A 80 -4.74 -3.46 36.66
C LEU A 80 -5.69 -4.42 37.41
N GLY A 81 -5.16 -5.49 38.03
CA GLY A 81 -5.96 -6.44 38.80
C GLY A 81 -6.76 -5.80 39.94
N ASP A 82 -6.24 -4.75 40.55
CA ASP A 82 -6.90 -4.01 41.65
C ASP A 82 -8.12 -3.20 41.15
N ARG A 83 -8.24 -3.03 39.83
CA ARG A 83 -9.31 -2.27 39.15
C ARG A 83 -10.22 -3.15 38.31
N PHE A 84 -10.11 -4.47 38.49
CA PHE A 84 -10.89 -5.46 37.75
C PHE A 84 -11.93 -6.12 38.66
N GLU A 85 -13.18 -5.75 38.46
CA GLU A 85 -14.31 -6.37 39.16
C GLU A 85 -14.71 -7.65 38.45
N ILE A 86 -14.32 -8.80 39.02
CA ILE A 86 -14.67 -10.11 38.49
C ILE A 86 -16.17 -10.36 38.66
N GLN A 87 -16.85 -10.64 37.55
CA GLN A 87 -18.26 -11.02 37.54
C GLN A 87 -18.44 -12.53 37.39
N THR A 88 -17.56 -13.17 36.62
CA THR A 88 -17.56 -14.63 36.44
C THR A 88 -16.15 -15.14 36.23
N SER A 89 -15.88 -16.38 36.63
CA SER A 89 -14.58 -17.01 36.45
C SER A 89 -14.75 -18.44 36.01
N VAL A 90 -14.12 -18.79 34.88
CA VAL A 90 -14.03 -20.14 34.34
C VAL A 90 -12.56 -20.39 34.05
N SER A 91 -11.90 -21.14 34.94
CA SER A 91 -10.45 -21.38 34.88
C SER A 91 -10.00 -21.79 33.45
N PRO A 92 -8.96 -21.15 32.87
CA PRO A 92 -8.04 -20.17 33.48
C PRO A 92 -8.44 -18.68 33.27
N VAL A 93 -9.66 -18.40 32.81
CA VAL A 93 -10.10 -17.05 32.40
C VAL A 93 -11.10 -16.47 33.39
N SER A 94 -10.88 -15.22 33.81
CA SER A 94 -11.85 -14.44 34.57
C SER A 94 -12.46 -13.36 33.68
N SER A 95 -13.75 -13.10 33.81
CA SER A 95 -14.47 -12.06 33.05
C SER A 95 -15.14 -11.09 34.01
N GLY A 96 -15.13 -9.82 33.66
CA GLY A 96 -15.57 -8.77 34.56
C GLY A 96 -15.51 -7.38 33.94
N MET A 97 -15.55 -6.35 34.77
CA MET A 97 -15.41 -4.97 34.34
C MET A 97 -14.04 -4.44 34.76
N LEU A 98 -13.25 -3.98 33.79
CA LEU A 98 -11.99 -3.28 34.05
C LEU A 98 -12.24 -1.77 34.06
N GLN A 99 -11.93 -1.14 35.19
CA GLN A 99 -11.93 0.31 35.32
C GLN A 99 -10.57 0.87 34.92
N PHE A 100 -10.54 1.66 33.85
CA PHE A 100 -9.33 2.37 33.46
C PHE A 100 -9.04 3.55 34.41
N PRO A 101 -7.76 3.79 34.77
CA PRO A 101 -7.37 4.98 35.51
C PRO A 101 -7.61 6.28 34.74
N GLU A 102 -7.88 7.39 35.44
CA GLU A 102 -8.05 8.71 34.80
C GLU A 102 -6.79 9.15 34.02
N ASP A 103 -5.62 8.70 34.47
CA ASP A 103 -4.31 8.92 33.88
C ASP A 103 -3.84 7.78 32.96
N SER A 104 -4.78 7.02 32.38
CA SER A 104 -4.48 5.87 31.49
C SER A 104 -3.45 6.19 30.39
N LYS A 105 -3.50 7.39 29.82
CA LYS A 105 -2.57 7.83 28.76
C LYS A 105 -1.11 7.88 29.20
N THR A 106 -0.84 8.06 30.49
CA THR A 106 0.53 8.15 31.02
C THR A 106 1.05 6.83 31.54
N ILE A 107 0.17 5.89 31.90
CA ILE A 107 0.55 4.59 32.48
C ILE A 107 0.55 3.44 31.46
N LEU A 108 -0.18 3.58 30.36
CA LEU A 108 -0.21 2.59 29.29
C LEU A 108 0.89 2.91 28.28
N GLU A 109 1.71 1.93 27.95
CA GLU A 109 2.71 2.03 26.89
C GLU A 109 2.28 1.19 25.68
N ILE A 110 2.67 1.63 24.49
CA ILE A 110 2.31 0.97 23.24
C ILE A 110 3.39 -0.05 22.89
N LEU A 111 3.02 -1.34 22.84
CA LEU A 111 3.85 -2.39 22.26
C LEU A 111 3.67 -2.47 20.74
N ASP A 112 2.44 -2.59 20.27
CA ASP A 112 2.13 -2.63 18.84
C ASP A 112 0.82 -1.90 18.52
N GLY A 113 0.80 -1.26 17.35
CA GLY A 113 -0.36 -0.52 16.86
C GLY A 113 -0.23 0.99 16.88
N GLN A 114 0.97 1.56 17.08
CA GLN A 114 1.21 3.00 17.05
C GLN A 114 0.57 3.72 15.84
N HIS A 115 0.66 3.18 14.63
CA HIS A 115 0.11 3.83 13.43
C HIS A 115 -1.44 3.78 13.40
N ARG A 116 -2.02 2.75 14.04
CA ARG A 116 -3.47 2.56 14.11
C ARG A 116 -4.08 3.51 15.14
N ILE A 117 -3.44 3.61 16.30
CA ILE A 117 -3.77 4.59 17.34
C ILE A 117 -3.71 5.99 16.73
N LEU A 118 -2.56 6.41 16.20
CA LEU A 118 -2.42 7.73 15.59
C LEU A 118 -3.41 7.93 14.42
N GLY A 119 -3.66 6.92 13.59
CA GLY A 119 -4.65 7.00 12.52
C GLY A 119 -6.07 7.27 13.01
N TRP A 120 -6.49 6.70 14.16
CA TRP A 120 -7.78 7.03 14.76
C TRP A 120 -7.82 8.41 15.42
N HIS A 121 -6.71 8.89 16.00
CA HIS A 121 -6.61 10.29 16.46
C HIS A 121 -6.80 11.25 15.26
N ILE A 122 -6.05 11.05 14.18
CA ILE A 122 -6.16 11.82 12.94
C ILE A 122 -7.60 11.76 12.40
N ALA A 123 -8.22 10.58 12.37
CA ALA A 123 -9.59 10.43 11.89
C ALA A 123 -10.59 11.22 12.76
N ALA A 124 -10.46 11.19 14.09
CA ALA A 124 -11.31 11.94 15.00
C ALA A 124 -11.18 13.46 14.78
N GLU A 125 -9.96 13.97 14.62
CA GLU A 125 -9.70 15.37 14.32
C GLU A 125 -10.32 15.79 12.96
N GLN A 126 -10.14 14.96 11.93
CA GLN A 126 -10.71 15.20 10.61
C GLN A 126 -12.24 15.21 10.65
N ILE A 127 -12.88 14.30 11.40
CA ILE A 127 -14.33 14.28 11.59
C ILE A 127 -14.78 15.55 12.29
N ALA A 128 -14.13 15.95 13.38
CA ALA A 128 -14.50 17.14 14.13
C ALA A 128 -14.35 18.41 13.28
N ALA A 129 -13.25 18.53 12.50
CA ALA A 129 -13.04 19.63 11.57
C ALA A 129 -14.06 19.62 10.42
N GLY A 130 -14.37 18.43 9.88
CA GLY A 130 -15.35 18.20 8.84
C GLY A 130 -16.77 18.62 9.23
N LEU A 131 -17.22 18.24 10.42
CA LEU A 131 -18.52 18.64 10.98
C LEU A 131 -18.61 20.16 11.13
N ARG A 132 -17.59 20.80 11.75
CA ARG A 132 -17.56 22.26 11.95
C ARG A 132 -17.57 23.01 10.62
N SER A 133 -16.74 22.60 9.66
CA SER A 133 -16.64 23.27 8.36
C SER A 133 -17.90 23.11 7.51
N SER A 134 -18.47 21.90 7.48
CA SER A 134 -19.71 21.62 6.73
C SER A 134 -20.92 22.35 7.33
N GLY A 135 -21.00 22.44 8.66
CA GLY A 135 -22.03 23.23 9.34
C GLY A 135 -21.99 24.72 8.98
N ARG A 136 -20.79 25.33 8.99
CA ARG A 136 -20.63 26.73 8.53
C ARG A 136 -20.96 26.91 7.05
N ALA A 137 -20.56 25.97 6.20
CA ALA A 137 -20.86 26.01 4.77
C ALA A 137 -22.38 25.95 4.51
N LEU A 138 -23.09 25.12 5.27
CA LEU A 138 -24.55 25.01 5.18
C LEU A 138 -25.23 26.32 5.58
N GLU A 139 -24.83 26.91 6.71
CA GLU A 139 -25.35 28.21 7.16
C GLU A 139 -25.14 29.32 6.12
N ASN A 140 -23.92 29.41 5.56
CA ASN A 140 -23.62 30.37 4.50
C ASN A 140 -24.46 30.14 3.23
N ALA A 141 -24.63 28.88 2.81
CA ALA A 141 -25.45 28.55 1.65
C ALA A 141 -26.92 28.92 1.86
N HIS A 142 -27.44 28.75 3.08
CA HIS A 142 -28.77 29.22 3.46
C HIS A 142 -28.92 30.74 3.34
N LEU A 143 -27.94 31.50 3.83
CA LEU A 143 -27.95 32.97 3.77
C LEU A 143 -27.91 33.50 2.33
N LEU A 144 -27.16 32.82 1.45
CA LEU A 144 -26.98 33.23 0.05
C LEU A 144 -28.06 32.67 -0.90
N GLY A 145 -28.93 31.77 -0.42
CA GLY A 145 -29.93 31.09 -1.25
C GLY A 145 -29.34 30.15 -2.32
N ASP A 146 -28.07 29.74 -2.18
CA ASP A 146 -27.38 28.87 -3.13
C ASP A 146 -27.76 27.40 -2.89
N LEU A 147 -28.68 26.90 -3.72
CA LEU A 147 -29.16 25.51 -3.65
C LEU A 147 -28.07 24.47 -3.94
N GLY A 148 -27.08 24.79 -4.78
CA GLY A 148 -25.99 23.88 -5.13
C GLY A 148 -24.99 23.74 -3.99
N ALA A 149 -24.58 24.87 -3.41
CA ALA A 149 -23.73 24.89 -2.23
C ALA A 149 -24.41 24.23 -1.03
N ARG A 150 -25.72 24.46 -0.85
CA ARG A 150 -26.52 23.84 0.21
C ARG A 150 -26.50 22.31 0.10
N ARG A 151 -26.85 21.75 -1.06
CA ARG A 151 -26.85 20.29 -1.27
C ARG A 151 -25.48 19.68 -1.02
N SER A 152 -24.43 20.37 -1.46
CA SER A 152 -23.04 19.92 -1.25
C SER A 152 -22.66 19.91 0.22
N ALA A 153 -23.06 20.94 0.98
CA ALA A 153 -22.81 21.04 2.41
C ALA A 153 -23.62 20.03 3.23
N GLU A 154 -24.90 19.79 2.88
CA GLU A 154 -25.75 18.75 3.48
C GLU A 154 -25.13 17.36 3.28
N ALA A 155 -24.74 17.01 2.04
CA ALA A 155 -24.11 15.73 1.76
C ALA A 155 -22.77 15.53 2.51
N ALA A 156 -21.97 16.59 2.65
CA ALA A 156 -20.74 16.55 3.44
C ALA A 156 -21.03 16.36 4.94
N LEU A 157 -22.02 17.07 5.48
CA LEU A 157 -22.43 16.95 6.88
C LEU A 157 -22.94 15.53 7.20
N ASP A 158 -23.74 14.93 6.32
CA ASP A 158 -24.22 13.55 6.45
C ASP A 158 -23.07 12.54 6.42
N ARG A 159 -22.07 12.76 5.56
CA ARG A 159 -20.86 11.93 5.53
C ARG A 159 -20.09 12.00 6.85
N TRP A 160 -19.83 13.20 7.37
CA TRP A 160 -19.08 13.36 8.61
C TRP A 160 -19.85 12.87 9.84
N SER A 161 -21.17 13.07 9.87
CA SER A 161 -22.03 12.55 10.94
C SER A 161 -22.00 11.02 11.01
N ARG A 162 -22.09 10.34 9.86
CA ARG A 162 -21.95 8.87 9.79
C ARG A 162 -20.59 8.38 10.28
N LEU A 163 -19.50 9.08 9.92
CA LEU A 163 -18.16 8.73 10.42
C LEU A 163 -18.05 8.94 11.93
N SER A 164 -18.66 10.01 12.46
CA SER A 164 -18.70 10.25 13.91
C SER A 164 -19.48 9.15 14.65
N GLU A 165 -20.59 8.68 14.08
CA GLU A 165 -21.36 7.57 14.65
C GLU A 165 -20.56 6.27 14.65
N ARG A 166 -19.86 5.96 13.54
CA ARG A 166 -18.95 4.80 13.46
C ARG A 166 -17.84 4.88 14.50
N LEU A 167 -17.21 6.04 14.69
CA LEU A 167 -16.19 6.24 15.73
C LEU A 167 -16.72 5.94 17.14
N ASN A 168 -18.01 6.18 17.37
CA ASN A 168 -18.66 5.97 18.67
C ASN A 168 -19.18 4.55 18.90
N THR A 169 -19.42 3.78 17.83
CA THR A 169 -20.13 2.49 17.90
C THR A 169 -19.26 1.31 17.55
N GLU A 170 -18.28 1.50 16.66
CA GLU A 170 -17.33 0.45 16.32
C GLU A 170 -16.26 0.32 17.42
N CYS A 171 -15.75 -0.90 17.62
CA CYS A 171 -14.80 -1.22 18.68
C CYS A 171 -13.48 -1.76 18.14
N VAL A 172 -12.42 -1.57 18.91
CA VAL A 172 -11.13 -2.26 18.76
C VAL A 172 -10.82 -3.05 20.02
N THR A 173 -10.10 -4.16 19.87
CA THR A 173 -9.58 -4.92 20.99
C THR A 173 -8.27 -4.33 21.49
N LEU A 174 -8.20 -4.04 22.79
CA LEU A 174 -6.98 -3.81 23.53
C LEU A 174 -6.54 -5.12 24.19
N GLU A 175 -5.26 -5.43 24.10
CA GLU A 175 -4.63 -6.52 24.84
C GLU A 175 -3.48 -5.94 25.66
N ILE A 176 -3.63 -5.96 26.99
CA ILE A 176 -2.80 -5.23 27.93
C ILE A 176 -2.05 -6.21 28.83
N PHE A 177 -0.73 -6.18 28.79
CA PHE A 177 0.13 -6.92 29.72
C PHE A 177 0.36 -6.11 31.00
N GLU A 178 0.08 -6.71 32.15
CA GLU A 178 0.21 -6.09 33.47
C GLU A 178 1.61 -6.35 34.07
N GLY A 179 2.18 -5.35 34.73
CA GLY A 179 3.44 -5.47 35.47
C GLY A 179 4.69 -5.58 34.60
N VAL A 180 4.68 -5.01 33.40
CA VAL A 180 5.79 -5.06 32.45
C VAL A 180 6.65 -3.81 32.61
N GLY A 181 7.92 -3.99 32.98
CA GLY A 181 8.89 -2.90 33.05
C GLY A 181 9.57 -2.61 31.71
N ILE A 182 10.27 -1.47 31.64
CA ILE A 182 10.90 -0.97 30.40
C ILE A 182 11.83 -1.96 29.66
N GLU A 183 12.55 -2.83 30.37
CA GLU A 183 13.43 -3.82 29.73
C GLU A 183 12.63 -4.97 29.09
N GLU A 184 11.56 -5.43 29.75
CA GLU A 184 10.66 -6.45 29.20
C GLU A 184 9.85 -5.87 28.03
N HIS A 185 9.37 -4.62 28.14
CA HIS A 185 8.72 -3.89 27.06
C HIS A 185 9.55 -3.91 25.78
N ARG A 186 10.85 -3.57 25.88
CA ARG A 186 11.78 -3.61 24.72
C ARG A 186 11.93 -5.01 24.14
N GLN A 187 12.03 -6.02 25.00
CA GLN A 187 12.15 -7.40 24.57
C GLN A 187 10.88 -7.87 23.84
N PHE A 188 9.70 -7.62 24.39
CA PHE A 188 8.41 -7.96 23.76
C PHE A 188 8.23 -7.24 22.44
N PHE A 189 8.58 -5.96 22.35
CA PHE A 189 8.56 -5.22 21.09
C PHE A 189 9.43 -5.91 20.01
N SER A 190 10.66 -6.30 20.37
CA SER A 190 11.57 -7.03 19.47
C SER A 190 11.03 -8.39 19.06
N ASP A 191 10.47 -9.15 20.01
CA ASP A 191 9.93 -10.49 19.77
C ASP A 191 8.72 -10.45 18.85
N ILE A 192 7.80 -9.50 19.04
CA ILE A 192 6.64 -9.30 18.18
C ILE A 192 7.11 -8.99 16.75
N ALA A 193 8.03 -8.04 16.59
CA ALA A 193 8.51 -7.63 15.27
C ALA A 193 9.26 -8.74 14.52
N THR A 194 10.03 -9.57 15.24
CA THR A 194 10.86 -10.63 14.64
C THR A 194 10.06 -11.87 14.28
N ASN A 195 9.09 -12.24 15.13
CA ASN A 195 8.27 -13.44 14.92
C ASN A 195 7.09 -13.22 13.97
N ALA A 196 6.65 -11.96 13.78
CA ALA A 196 5.62 -11.63 12.81
C ALA A 196 6.16 -11.67 11.37
N LYS A 197 5.81 -12.71 10.61
CA LYS A 197 6.08 -12.75 9.17
C LYS A 197 5.05 -11.91 8.42
N GLY A 198 5.49 -10.80 7.85
CA GLY A 198 4.66 -9.98 6.98
C GLY A 198 4.21 -10.71 5.71
N ILE A 199 3.09 -10.25 5.14
CA ILE A 199 2.60 -10.70 3.83
C ILE A 199 3.46 -10.10 2.69
N THR A 200 3.74 -10.86 1.64
CA THR A 200 4.50 -10.34 0.48
C THR A 200 3.63 -9.39 -0.33
N LYS A 201 4.24 -8.48 -1.11
CA LYS A 201 3.46 -7.57 -1.96
C LYS A 201 2.70 -8.31 -3.07
N SER A 202 3.21 -9.46 -3.50
CA SER A 202 2.55 -10.33 -4.48
C SER A 202 1.29 -10.97 -3.90
N GLN A 203 1.35 -11.41 -2.63
CA GLN A 203 0.18 -11.89 -1.91
C GLN A 203 -0.82 -10.75 -1.60
N VAL A 204 -0.33 -9.55 -1.29
CA VAL A 204 -1.22 -8.38 -1.17
C VAL A 204 -1.93 -8.14 -2.51
N ALA A 205 -1.20 -8.14 -3.63
CA ALA A 205 -1.78 -7.94 -4.95
C ALA A 205 -2.83 -9.00 -5.33
N SER A 206 -2.72 -10.23 -4.84
CA SER A 206 -3.70 -11.29 -5.11
C SER A 206 -4.96 -11.20 -4.24
N PHE A 207 -4.86 -10.69 -3.01
CA PHE A 207 -5.99 -10.62 -2.08
C PHE A 207 -6.67 -9.25 -2.02
N ASP A 208 -5.94 -8.17 -2.29
CA ASP A 208 -6.45 -6.81 -2.19
C ASP A 208 -7.32 -6.45 -3.39
N GLN A 209 -8.61 -6.72 -3.24
CA GLN A 209 -9.63 -6.33 -4.21
C GLN A 209 -10.08 -4.87 -4.07
N ARG A 210 -9.54 -4.09 -3.12
CA ARG A 210 -9.93 -2.68 -2.92
C ARG A 210 -9.12 -1.73 -3.79
N ASP A 211 -7.84 -2.04 -3.99
CA ASP A 211 -6.96 -1.28 -4.87
C ASP A 211 -7.27 -1.56 -6.36
N LEU A 212 -7.47 -0.48 -7.13
CA LEU A 212 -7.82 -0.56 -8.55
C LEU A 212 -6.72 -1.23 -9.38
N VAL A 213 -5.46 -0.91 -9.12
CA VAL A 213 -4.32 -1.42 -9.89
C VAL A 213 -4.12 -2.90 -9.61
N ASN A 214 -4.29 -3.34 -8.35
CA ASN A 214 -4.24 -4.75 -7.98
C ASN A 214 -5.35 -5.55 -8.68
N ARG A 215 -6.60 -5.03 -8.71
CA ARG A 215 -7.69 -5.66 -9.46
C ARG A 215 -7.39 -5.81 -10.94
N VAL A 216 -6.93 -4.74 -11.59
CA VAL A 216 -6.59 -4.78 -13.02
C VAL A 216 -5.44 -5.75 -13.28
N ALA A 217 -4.40 -5.76 -12.45
CA ALA A 217 -3.28 -6.68 -12.59
C ALA A 217 -3.74 -8.15 -12.45
N ALA A 218 -4.62 -8.46 -11.50
CA ALA A 218 -5.18 -9.81 -11.35
C ALA A 218 -6.04 -10.22 -12.55
N GLU A 219 -6.85 -9.30 -13.09
CA GLU A 219 -7.64 -9.54 -14.29
C GLU A 219 -6.76 -9.79 -15.53
N VAL A 220 -5.74 -8.96 -15.74
CA VAL A 220 -4.79 -9.08 -16.85
C VAL A 220 -3.99 -10.38 -16.76
N ALA A 221 -3.56 -10.77 -15.56
CA ALA A 221 -2.83 -12.02 -15.33
C ALA A 221 -3.63 -13.27 -15.73
N GLY A 222 -4.97 -13.20 -15.71
CA GLY A 222 -5.85 -14.31 -16.12
C GLY A 222 -6.41 -14.21 -17.54
N LYS A 223 -6.01 -13.20 -18.33
CA LYS A 223 -6.60 -12.94 -19.66
C LYS A 223 -5.58 -12.79 -20.78
N HIS A 224 -4.39 -12.26 -20.50
CA HIS A 224 -3.45 -11.89 -21.55
C HIS A 224 -2.38 -12.97 -21.75
N SER A 225 -2.23 -13.48 -22.97
CA SER A 225 -1.37 -14.62 -23.29
C SER A 225 0.10 -14.46 -22.90
N LEU A 226 0.62 -13.22 -22.90
CA LEU A 226 1.99 -12.95 -22.44
C LEU A 226 2.23 -13.24 -20.94
N VAL A 227 1.19 -13.21 -20.10
CA VAL A 227 1.36 -13.29 -18.63
C VAL A 227 0.51 -14.38 -17.99
N GLU A 228 -0.44 -14.94 -18.72
CA GLU A 228 -1.26 -16.07 -18.25
C GLU A 228 -0.39 -17.27 -17.88
N GLY A 229 -0.60 -17.81 -16.68
CA GLY A 229 0.13 -19.00 -16.20
C GLY A 229 1.60 -18.82 -15.87
N ILE A 230 2.18 -17.62 -16.05
CA ILE A 230 3.61 -17.34 -15.81
C ILE A 230 3.86 -16.19 -14.81
N VAL A 231 2.85 -15.86 -14.00
CA VAL A 231 2.91 -14.87 -12.92
C VAL A 231 2.88 -15.57 -11.56
N ASP A 232 3.88 -15.28 -10.71
CA ASP A 232 3.96 -15.78 -9.34
C ASP A 232 3.22 -14.85 -8.37
N PHE A 233 2.18 -15.35 -7.69
CA PHE A 233 1.39 -14.59 -6.72
C PHE A 233 1.92 -14.68 -5.28
N GLU A 234 2.98 -15.46 -5.03
CA GLU A 234 3.54 -15.64 -3.68
C GLU A 234 4.83 -14.85 -3.47
N LYS A 235 5.72 -14.84 -4.47
CA LYS A 235 7.08 -14.31 -4.36
C LYS A 235 7.21 -12.95 -5.04
N ASP A 236 7.78 -11.98 -4.33
CA ASP A 236 8.03 -10.64 -4.88
C ASP A 236 9.15 -10.58 -5.93
N ARG A 237 10.07 -11.55 -5.91
CA ARG A 237 11.25 -11.58 -6.79
C ARG A 237 11.38 -12.93 -7.47
N MET A 238 11.67 -12.89 -8.78
CA MET A 238 11.93 -14.07 -9.58
C MET A 238 13.40 -14.44 -9.50
N ALA A 239 13.68 -15.62 -8.94
CA ALA A 239 15.02 -16.20 -8.97
C ALA A 239 15.39 -16.60 -10.40
N GLY A 240 16.69 -16.78 -10.67
CA GLY A 240 17.19 -17.16 -11.99
C GLY A 240 16.48 -18.39 -12.57
N ALA A 241 16.32 -19.42 -11.75
CA ALA A 241 15.69 -20.71 -12.09
C ALA A 241 14.16 -20.72 -11.98
N SER A 242 13.50 -19.58 -11.73
CA SER A 242 12.04 -19.51 -11.63
C SER A 242 11.37 -19.84 -12.97
N GLU A 243 10.37 -20.71 -12.93
CA GLU A 243 9.50 -21.06 -14.06
C GLU A 243 8.59 -19.87 -14.44
N ASN A 244 8.18 -19.07 -13.46
CA ASN A 244 7.43 -17.84 -13.68
C ASN A 244 8.32 -16.74 -14.28
N LEU A 245 7.76 -15.94 -15.20
CA LEU A 245 8.42 -14.79 -15.80
C LEU A 245 8.45 -13.60 -14.83
N LEU A 246 7.30 -13.31 -14.20
CA LEU A 246 7.07 -12.14 -13.35
C LEU A 246 6.46 -12.53 -12.01
N SER A 247 6.62 -11.65 -11.02
CA SER A 247 5.78 -11.65 -9.82
C SER A 247 4.52 -10.82 -10.03
N ALA A 248 3.45 -11.13 -9.29
CA ALA A 248 2.24 -10.31 -9.27
C ALA A 248 2.55 -8.87 -8.86
N LYS A 249 3.50 -8.68 -7.93
CA LYS A 249 4.04 -7.34 -7.63
C LYS A 249 4.56 -6.62 -8.88
N THR A 250 5.35 -7.30 -9.70
CA THR A 250 5.95 -6.70 -10.90
C THR A 250 4.88 -6.33 -11.91
N LEU A 251 3.86 -7.18 -12.07
CA LEU A 251 2.73 -6.88 -12.94
C LEU A 251 1.95 -5.65 -12.44
N VAL A 252 1.69 -5.52 -11.14
CA VAL A 252 1.10 -4.31 -10.54
C VAL A 252 1.96 -3.07 -10.82
N ASP A 253 3.28 -3.18 -10.68
CA ASP A 253 4.18 -2.07 -10.98
C ASP A 253 4.15 -1.69 -12.48
N ILE A 254 3.94 -2.67 -13.39
CA ILE A 254 3.77 -2.45 -14.83
C ILE A 254 2.45 -1.73 -15.10
N VAL A 255 1.32 -2.22 -14.57
CA VAL A 255 0.00 -1.59 -14.73
C VAL A 255 0.05 -0.13 -14.27
N ARG A 256 0.65 0.11 -13.09
CA ARG A 256 0.85 1.46 -12.55
C ARG A 256 1.71 2.34 -13.47
N ALA A 257 2.81 1.79 -14.00
CA ALA A 257 3.69 2.53 -14.90
C ALA A 257 3.02 2.85 -16.25
N VAL A 258 2.21 1.94 -16.80
CA VAL A 258 1.44 2.19 -18.05
C VAL A 258 0.35 3.22 -17.86
N ALA A 259 -0.34 3.23 -16.71
CA ALA A 259 -1.46 4.14 -16.48
C ALA A 259 -1.01 5.54 -16.01
N ILE A 260 -0.03 5.61 -15.12
CA ILE A 260 0.32 6.84 -14.38
C ILE A 260 1.79 7.23 -14.58
N GLY A 261 2.67 6.25 -14.80
CA GLY A 261 4.12 6.46 -14.85
C GLY A 261 4.80 6.37 -13.48
N PHE A 262 6.04 6.87 -13.38
CA PHE A 262 6.91 6.73 -12.20
C PHE A 262 6.86 7.92 -11.22
N GLU A 263 5.82 8.76 -11.26
CA GLU A 263 5.74 9.93 -10.38
C GLU A 263 5.29 9.59 -8.96
N SER A 264 5.91 10.23 -7.95
CA SER A 264 5.94 9.72 -6.57
C SER A 264 4.97 10.37 -5.58
N ARG A 265 4.27 11.46 -5.90
CA ARG A 265 3.64 12.31 -4.87
C ARG A 265 2.12 12.39 -4.83
N ALA A 266 1.40 11.81 -5.80
CA ALA A 266 -0.07 11.87 -5.84
C ALA A 266 -0.75 10.56 -6.28
N THR A 267 -0.05 9.43 -6.18
CA THR A 267 -0.43 8.16 -6.81
C THR A 267 -1.70 7.53 -6.23
N GLN A 268 -1.87 7.39 -4.91
CA GLN A 268 -3.05 6.66 -4.39
C GLN A 268 -4.39 7.36 -4.62
N LYS A 269 -4.45 8.70 -4.41
CA LYS A 269 -5.69 9.45 -4.68
C LYS A 269 -6.00 9.49 -6.17
N ARG A 270 -4.98 9.63 -7.03
CA ARG A 270 -5.15 9.60 -8.48
C ARG A 270 -5.55 8.21 -8.96
N GLU A 271 -4.92 7.16 -8.46
CA GLU A 271 -5.26 5.74 -8.73
C GLU A 271 -6.72 5.43 -8.43
N ALA A 272 -7.24 5.93 -7.32
CA ALA A 272 -8.64 5.73 -6.93
C ALA A 272 -9.65 6.43 -7.85
N LEU A 273 -9.22 7.41 -8.64
CA LEU A 273 -10.06 8.17 -9.56
C LEU A 273 -9.94 7.69 -11.01
N LEU A 274 -9.03 6.77 -11.30
CA LEU A 274 -8.88 6.22 -12.65
C LEU A 274 -10.08 5.37 -13.03
N ASP A 275 -10.44 5.40 -14.31
CA ASP A 275 -11.37 4.42 -14.86
C ASP A 275 -10.68 3.05 -15.00
N SER A 276 -11.26 2.01 -14.37
CA SER A 276 -10.66 0.68 -14.38
C SER A 276 -10.63 0.01 -15.76
N ALA A 277 -11.60 0.32 -16.62
CA ALA A 277 -11.64 -0.25 -17.97
C ALA A 277 -10.56 0.39 -18.84
N ASP A 278 -10.40 1.72 -18.76
CA ASP A 278 -9.36 2.42 -19.50
C ASP A 278 -7.95 1.95 -19.07
N VAL A 279 -7.69 1.82 -17.76
CA VAL A 279 -6.41 1.31 -17.23
C VAL A 279 -6.13 -0.11 -17.71
N ARG A 280 -7.14 -0.98 -17.73
CA ARG A 280 -7.00 -2.34 -18.25
C ARG A 280 -6.69 -2.30 -19.75
N ASP A 281 -7.42 -1.54 -20.53
CA ASP A 281 -7.32 -1.54 -21.98
C ASP A 281 -5.95 -1.01 -22.43
N VAL A 282 -5.42 0.06 -21.82
CA VAL A 282 -4.04 0.53 -22.10
C VAL A 282 -2.97 -0.50 -21.69
N THR A 283 -3.21 -1.25 -20.61
CA THR A 283 -2.29 -2.29 -20.14
C THR A 283 -2.27 -3.47 -21.10
N LEU A 284 -3.43 -3.93 -21.57
CA LEU A 284 -3.53 -5.00 -22.56
C LEU A 284 -2.81 -4.60 -23.85
N ARG A 285 -3.05 -3.38 -24.36
CA ARG A 285 -2.36 -2.87 -25.56
C ARG A 285 -0.84 -2.83 -25.41
N PHE A 286 -0.34 -2.43 -24.24
CA PHE A 286 1.10 -2.48 -23.97
C PHE A 286 1.65 -3.91 -24.02
N LEU A 287 0.94 -4.88 -23.43
CA LEU A 287 1.37 -6.27 -23.41
C LEU A 287 1.27 -6.92 -24.81
N ASP A 288 0.27 -6.57 -25.62
CA ASP A 288 0.15 -6.98 -27.01
C ASP A 288 1.38 -6.50 -27.81
N VAL A 289 1.76 -5.23 -27.64
CA VAL A 289 2.95 -4.66 -28.29
C VAL A 289 4.23 -5.39 -27.88
N LEU A 290 4.38 -5.77 -26.61
CA LEU A 290 5.52 -6.57 -26.17
C LEU A 290 5.50 -7.98 -26.78
N LEU A 291 4.33 -8.62 -26.83
CA LEU A 291 4.16 -9.95 -27.40
C LEU A 291 4.49 -9.97 -28.90
N ASP A 292 4.05 -8.96 -29.65
CA ASP A 292 4.28 -8.84 -31.08
C ASP A 292 5.74 -8.53 -31.44
N GLU A 293 6.39 -7.63 -30.70
CA GLU A 293 7.67 -7.04 -31.11
C GLU A 293 8.90 -7.65 -30.41
N VAL A 294 8.70 -8.48 -29.39
CA VAL A 294 9.79 -9.09 -28.61
C VAL A 294 9.74 -10.63 -28.72
N PRO A 295 10.49 -11.22 -29.67
CA PRO A 295 10.41 -12.67 -29.94
C PRO A 295 10.60 -13.56 -28.72
N GLY A 296 11.58 -13.25 -27.86
CA GLY A 296 11.83 -14.07 -26.66
C GLY A 296 10.66 -14.07 -25.66
N LEU A 297 9.87 -12.99 -25.60
CA LEU A 297 8.66 -12.96 -24.78
C LEU A 297 7.54 -13.78 -25.41
N ALA A 298 7.39 -13.74 -26.74
CA ALA A 298 6.46 -14.59 -27.48
C ALA A 298 6.80 -16.08 -27.34
N ASP A 299 8.08 -16.45 -27.38
CA ASP A 299 8.54 -17.83 -27.20
C ASP A 299 8.19 -18.36 -25.80
N VAL A 300 8.34 -17.52 -24.76
CA VAL A 300 7.93 -17.88 -23.39
C VAL A 300 6.41 -18.02 -23.29
N ALA A 301 5.65 -17.09 -23.86
CA ALA A 301 4.19 -17.15 -23.87
C ALA A 301 3.65 -18.38 -24.62
N ALA A 302 4.32 -18.79 -25.70
CA ALA A 302 3.99 -19.98 -26.48
C ALA A 302 4.46 -21.29 -25.83
N GLY A 303 5.24 -21.22 -24.73
CA GLY A 303 5.83 -22.39 -24.07
C GLY A 303 6.96 -23.06 -24.86
N THR A 304 7.48 -22.42 -25.91
CA THR A 304 8.63 -22.91 -26.68
C THR A 304 9.97 -22.60 -26.01
N GLU A 305 9.99 -21.62 -25.08
CA GLU A 305 11.12 -21.31 -24.22
C GLU A 305 10.67 -21.19 -22.74
N SER A 306 11.51 -21.58 -21.79
CA SER A 306 11.23 -21.33 -20.37
C SER A 306 11.65 -19.92 -19.95
N ALA A 307 10.93 -19.32 -18.99
CA ALA A 307 11.28 -18.01 -18.46
C ALA A 307 12.70 -17.96 -17.86
N ALA A 308 13.16 -19.07 -17.25
CA ALA A 308 14.51 -19.21 -16.75
C ALA A 308 15.58 -19.14 -17.86
N SER A 309 15.31 -19.78 -19.00
CA SER A 309 16.18 -19.72 -20.19
C SER A 309 16.32 -18.29 -20.67
N LEU A 310 15.19 -17.61 -20.92
CA LEU A 310 15.19 -16.23 -21.41
C LEU A 310 15.92 -15.28 -20.44
N ARG A 311 15.67 -15.42 -19.13
CA ARG A 311 16.32 -14.63 -18.07
C ARG A 311 17.83 -14.82 -18.00
N SER A 312 18.34 -15.97 -18.41
CA SER A 312 19.77 -16.24 -18.42
C SER A 312 20.51 -15.55 -19.57
N ARG A 313 19.81 -15.20 -20.65
CA ARG A 313 20.42 -14.71 -21.90
C ARG A 313 19.97 -13.30 -22.33
N SER A 314 18.88 -12.78 -21.77
CA SER A 314 18.24 -11.55 -22.24
C SER A 314 17.81 -10.60 -21.12
N LEU A 315 18.05 -9.30 -21.35
CA LEU A 315 17.58 -8.19 -20.54
C LEU A 315 16.07 -8.08 -20.47
N VAL A 316 15.34 -8.54 -21.49
CA VAL A 316 13.88 -8.32 -21.57
C VAL A 316 13.10 -9.14 -20.54
N ALA A 317 13.69 -10.20 -19.99
CA ALA A 317 13.15 -10.94 -18.85
C ALA A 317 13.38 -10.24 -17.50
N SER A 318 14.04 -9.08 -17.48
CA SER A 318 14.21 -8.28 -16.27
C SER A 318 12.94 -7.52 -15.93
N ALA A 319 12.41 -7.75 -14.73
CA ALA A 319 11.32 -6.98 -14.15
C ALA A 319 11.58 -5.46 -14.21
N THR A 320 12.82 -5.04 -14.02
CA THR A 320 13.21 -3.62 -14.06
C THR A 320 13.11 -3.06 -15.48
N ILE A 321 13.52 -3.81 -16.50
CA ILE A 321 13.42 -3.40 -17.91
C ILE A 321 11.96 -3.29 -18.33
N LEU A 322 11.15 -4.30 -18.03
CA LEU A 322 9.72 -4.30 -18.38
C LEU A 322 8.97 -3.13 -17.76
N ARG A 323 9.31 -2.77 -16.51
CA ARG A 323 8.77 -1.56 -15.85
C ARG A 323 9.20 -0.28 -16.57
N CYS A 324 10.47 -0.14 -16.95
CA CYS A 324 10.93 1.04 -17.69
C CYS A 324 10.28 1.14 -19.09
N LEU A 325 10.07 0.01 -19.77
CA LEU A 325 9.34 -0.05 -21.04
C LEU A 325 7.88 0.37 -20.85
N ALA A 326 7.21 -0.08 -19.79
CA ALA A 326 5.85 0.33 -19.45
C ALA A 326 5.74 1.86 -19.22
N GLY A 327 6.68 2.44 -18.48
CA GLY A 327 6.71 3.90 -18.30
C GLY A 327 7.02 4.66 -19.59
N ALA A 328 7.89 4.12 -20.46
CA ALA A 328 8.21 4.74 -21.74
C ALA A 328 7.00 4.66 -22.69
N TYR A 329 6.25 3.56 -22.64
CA TYR A 329 4.97 3.43 -23.32
C TYR A 329 3.97 4.49 -22.86
N ARG A 330 3.79 4.70 -21.55
CA ARG A 330 2.95 5.80 -21.02
C ARG A 330 3.32 7.15 -21.59
N MET A 331 4.62 7.45 -21.71
CA MET A 331 5.11 8.75 -22.17
C MET A 331 4.97 8.97 -23.68
N VAL A 332 4.95 7.89 -24.46
CA VAL A 332 5.01 7.97 -25.93
C VAL A 332 3.68 7.64 -26.58
N ALA A 333 2.93 6.70 -26.01
CA ALA A 333 1.77 6.06 -26.62
C ALA A 333 0.45 6.25 -25.86
N VAL A 334 0.44 6.91 -24.71
CA VAL A 334 -0.79 7.15 -23.94
C VAL A 334 -1.04 8.65 -23.87
N ASP A 335 -2.26 9.06 -24.24
CA ASP A 335 -2.69 10.45 -24.21
C ASP A 335 -2.58 11.05 -22.79
N GLY A 336 -2.18 12.31 -22.74
CA GLY A 336 -2.05 13.09 -21.51
C GLY A 336 -3.21 14.08 -21.30
N ILE A 337 -4.16 14.20 -22.23
CA ILE A 337 -5.26 15.18 -22.16
C ILE A 337 -6.20 14.87 -20.98
N ASP A 338 -6.66 13.63 -20.87
CA ASP A 338 -7.42 13.15 -19.72
C ASP A 338 -6.55 12.25 -18.84
N GLU A 339 -6.05 12.84 -17.75
CA GLU A 339 -5.21 12.14 -16.79
C GLU A 339 -5.92 11.03 -16.01
N LEU A 340 -7.27 11.01 -16.03
CA LEU A 340 -8.12 10.05 -15.33
C LEU A 340 -8.66 8.93 -16.24
N SER A 341 -8.68 9.17 -17.55
CA SER A 341 -9.10 8.23 -18.60
C SER A 341 -7.93 8.01 -19.57
N PRO A 342 -6.90 7.22 -19.20
CA PRO A 342 -5.75 7.00 -20.05
C PRO A 342 -6.17 6.26 -21.33
N ARG A 343 -5.85 6.82 -22.50
CA ARG A 343 -6.18 6.24 -23.81
C ARG A 343 -4.93 6.10 -24.66
N VAL A 344 -4.86 5.05 -25.48
CA VAL A 344 -3.73 4.86 -26.40
C VAL A 344 -3.85 5.80 -27.59
N ASP A 345 -2.78 6.51 -27.91
CA ASP A 345 -2.60 7.22 -29.18
C ASP A 345 -1.92 6.28 -30.19
N GLU A 346 -2.58 6.03 -31.33
CA GLU A 346 -2.10 5.08 -32.33
C GLU A 346 -0.74 5.48 -32.93
N GLY A 347 -0.49 6.78 -33.12
CA GLY A 347 0.78 7.30 -33.64
C GLY A 347 1.93 7.09 -32.65
N GLY A 348 1.66 7.32 -31.37
CA GLY A 348 2.54 7.03 -30.25
C GLY A 348 2.83 5.54 -30.09
N GLU A 349 1.82 4.67 -30.20
CA GLU A 349 2.01 3.22 -30.17
C GLU A 349 2.91 2.75 -31.31
N ALA A 350 2.67 3.21 -32.54
CA ALA A 350 3.51 2.90 -33.69
C ALA A 350 4.97 3.36 -33.49
N THR A 351 5.17 4.49 -32.82
CA THR A 351 6.48 5.00 -32.42
C THR A 351 7.17 4.10 -31.40
N PHE A 352 6.42 3.61 -30.40
CA PHE A 352 6.95 2.67 -29.42
C PHE A 352 7.27 1.29 -30.02
N ARG A 353 6.42 0.76 -30.91
CA ARG A 353 6.70 -0.48 -31.67
C ARG A 353 8.00 -0.35 -32.47
N ARG A 354 8.24 0.81 -33.09
CA ARG A 354 9.50 1.09 -33.80
C ARG A 354 10.70 1.06 -32.84
N LEU A 355 10.59 1.60 -31.62
CA LEU A 355 11.64 1.49 -30.61
C LEU A 355 11.99 0.03 -30.34
N LEU A 356 10.99 -0.81 -30.01
CA LEU A 356 11.21 -2.22 -29.67
C LEU A 356 11.95 -2.98 -30.79
N ARG A 357 11.54 -2.79 -32.05
CA ARG A 357 12.19 -3.39 -33.22
C ARG A 357 13.67 -3.02 -33.32
N HIS A 358 14.03 -1.77 -33.03
CA HIS A 358 15.44 -1.35 -33.02
C HIS A 358 16.25 -1.95 -31.86
N LEU A 359 15.59 -2.35 -30.77
CA LEU A 359 16.22 -2.94 -29.58
C LEU A 359 16.34 -4.47 -29.65
N VAL A 360 15.67 -5.16 -30.58
CA VAL A 360 15.69 -6.64 -30.70
C VAL A 360 17.12 -7.21 -30.67
N GLY A 361 18.07 -6.55 -31.34
CA GLY A 361 19.48 -6.98 -31.38
C GLY A 361 20.31 -6.63 -30.15
N SER A 362 19.81 -5.83 -29.21
CA SER A 362 20.57 -5.32 -28.05
C SER A 362 20.11 -5.87 -26.70
N TRP A 363 19.16 -6.82 -26.69
CA TRP A 363 18.67 -7.44 -25.46
C TRP A 363 19.64 -8.45 -24.83
N GLY A 364 20.58 -8.99 -25.60
CA GLY A 364 21.46 -10.08 -25.17
C GLY A 364 22.48 -9.71 -24.09
N PHE A 365 23.10 -10.74 -23.51
CA PHE A 365 24.28 -10.59 -22.66
C PHE A 365 25.59 -10.90 -23.41
N PRO A 366 26.71 -10.24 -23.08
CA PRO A 366 26.85 -9.14 -22.11
C PRO A 366 26.08 -7.88 -22.54
N VAL A 367 25.75 -7.01 -21.58
CA VAL A 367 24.95 -5.80 -21.82
C VAL A 367 25.58 -4.96 -22.92
N ASP A 368 24.80 -4.67 -23.97
CA ASP A 368 25.25 -3.88 -25.12
C ASP A 368 25.74 -2.48 -24.69
N ARG A 369 26.72 -1.94 -25.41
CA ARG A 369 27.33 -0.63 -25.11
C ARG A 369 26.31 0.50 -25.01
N ARG A 370 25.24 0.46 -25.80
CA ARG A 370 24.17 1.47 -25.79
C ARG A 370 23.44 1.51 -24.46
N TRP A 371 23.16 0.33 -23.88
CA TRP A 371 22.56 0.21 -22.56
C TRP A 371 23.54 0.63 -21.46
N MET A 372 24.82 0.25 -21.58
CA MET A 372 25.85 0.70 -20.65
C MET A 372 26.02 2.22 -20.64
N ALA A 373 25.93 2.87 -21.81
CA ALA A 373 26.06 4.31 -21.96
C ALA A 373 24.94 5.10 -21.26
N THR A 374 23.82 4.47 -20.89
CA THR A 374 22.78 5.14 -20.11
C THR A 374 23.22 5.42 -18.67
N GLY A 375 24.27 4.75 -18.18
CA GLY A 375 24.76 4.90 -16.80
C GLY A 375 23.90 4.21 -15.73
N TYR A 376 22.86 3.46 -16.14
CA TYR A 376 21.94 2.80 -15.20
C TYR A 376 22.28 1.32 -14.97
N PHE A 377 23.32 0.80 -15.63
CA PHE A 377 23.84 -0.55 -15.47
C PHE A 377 25.17 -0.52 -14.72
N PRO A 378 25.32 -1.24 -13.60
CA PRO A 378 26.56 -1.24 -12.83
C PRO A 378 27.79 -1.72 -13.61
N HIS A 379 27.63 -2.75 -14.44
CA HIS A 379 28.71 -3.33 -15.26
C HIS A 379 28.15 -4.16 -16.43
N ALA A 380 28.98 -4.49 -17.43
CA ALA A 380 28.56 -5.22 -18.64
C ALA A 380 27.98 -6.63 -18.35
N GLY A 381 28.37 -7.27 -17.25
CA GLY A 381 27.78 -8.54 -16.80
C GLY A 381 26.43 -8.42 -16.05
N SER A 382 25.84 -7.23 -15.97
CA SER A 382 24.60 -7.01 -15.22
C SER A 382 23.43 -7.69 -15.92
N ARG A 383 22.52 -8.30 -15.14
CA ARG A 383 21.30 -8.91 -15.69
C ARG A 383 20.07 -7.99 -15.65
N ALA A 384 20.23 -6.80 -15.07
CA ALA A 384 19.21 -5.77 -14.95
C ALA A 384 19.87 -4.40 -14.69
N PRO A 385 19.19 -3.29 -15.02
CA PRO A 385 19.58 -1.98 -14.55
C PRO A 385 19.26 -1.82 -13.05
N SER A 386 19.75 -0.73 -12.45
CA SER A 386 19.44 -0.34 -11.08
C SER A 386 17.92 -0.22 -10.85
N SER A 387 17.46 -0.69 -9.70
CA SER A 387 16.04 -0.64 -9.29
C SER A 387 15.69 0.58 -8.42
N ARG A 388 16.64 1.51 -8.23
CA ARG A 388 16.38 2.76 -7.50
C ARG A 388 15.37 3.61 -8.26
N ALA A 389 14.45 4.26 -7.54
CA ALA A 389 13.36 5.02 -8.15
C ALA A 389 13.84 6.11 -9.14
N GLN A 390 14.93 6.81 -8.81
CA GLN A 390 15.52 7.83 -9.69
C GLN A 390 16.11 7.23 -10.98
N ASP A 391 16.69 6.02 -10.89
CA ASP A 391 17.33 5.34 -12.03
C ASP A 391 16.25 4.75 -12.95
N LEU A 392 15.17 4.22 -12.38
CA LEU A 392 13.97 3.82 -13.12
C LEU A 392 13.38 4.99 -13.91
N LYS A 393 13.16 6.13 -13.24
CA LYS A 393 12.65 7.35 -13.90
C LYS A 393 13.60 7.80 -15.01
N GLY A 394 14.91 7.84 -14.72
CA GLY A 394 15.94 8.21 -15.68
C GLY A 394 15.94 7.33 -16.92
N LEU A 395 16.01 6.01 -16.75
CA LEU A 395 16.02 5.06 -17.87
C LEU A 395 14.71 5.12 -18.68
N THR A 396 13.58 5.31 -18.00
CA THR A 396 12.27 5.48 -18.66
C THR A 396 12.27 6.69 -19.59
N MET A 397 12.77 7.84 -19.13
CA MET A 397 12.88 9.04 -19.96
C MET A 397 13.83 8.81 -21.14
N THR A 398 14.97 8.16 -20.92
CA THR A 398 15.92 7.80 -22.00
C THR A 398 15.24 6.94 -23.07
N LEU A 399 14.46 5.94 -22.68
CA LEU A 399 13.72 5.10 -23.62
C LEU A 399 12.64 5.87 -24.39
N ALA A 400 11.91 6.77 -23.71
CA ALA A 400 10.95 7.64 -24.37
C ALA A 400 11.63 8.58 -25.38
N THR A 401 12.80 9.12 -25.05
CA THR A 401 13.64 9.89 -25.99
C THR A 401 14.08 9.04 -27.17
N TRP A 402 14.58 7.82 -26.94
CA TRP A 402 14.97 6.91 -28.03
C TRP A 402 13.81 6.56 -28.95
N ALA A 403 12.58 6.46 -28.44
CA ALA A 403 11.41 6.23 -29.27
C ALA A 403 11.15 7.39 -30.25
N ARG A 404 11.28 8.63 -29.77
CA ARG A 404 10.99 9.85 -30.53
C ARG A 404 12.12 10.23 -31.48
N ASP A 405 13.36 10.17 -31.00
CA ASP A 405 14.53 10.74 -31.67
C ASP A 405 15.42 9.68 -32.35
N GLY A 406 15.16 8.40 -32.06
CA GLY A 406 15.94 7.27 -32.56
C GLY A 406 16.91 6.68 -31.52
N VAL A 407 17.25 5.41 -31.70
CA VAL A 407 18.20 4.69 -30.83
C VAL A 407 19.63 5.06 -31.25
N PRO A 408 20.51 5.48 -30.32
CA PRO A 408 21.90 5.79 -30.64
C PRO A 408 22.64 4.62 -31.29
N SER A 409 23.59 4.93 -32.18
CA SER A 409 24.55 3.97 -32.70
C SER A 409 25.36 3.34 -31.57
N ALA A 410 25.74 2.06 -31.69
CA ALA A 410 26.67 1.42 -30.74
C ALA A 410 28.07 2.09 -30.66
N GLY A 411 28.37 3.02 -31.58
CA GLY A 411 29.63 3.77 -31.66
C GLY A 411 29.55 5.26 -31.31
N ASP A 412 28.37 5.80 -30.98
CA ASP A 412 28.24 7.21 -30.61
C ASP A 412 28.43 7.40 -29.09
N ARG A 413 29.71 7.37 -28.67
CA ARG A 413 30.36 8.15 -27.59
C ARG A 413 31.66 7.48 -27.15
#